data_AF-A0A8T3RHE1-F1
#
_entry.id   AF-A0A8T3RHE1-F1
#
_cell.length_a   1.000
_cell.length_b   1.000
_cell.length_c   1.000
_cell.angle_alpha   90.00
_cell.angle_beta   90.00
_cell.angle_gamma   90.00
#
_symmetry.space_group_name_H-M   'P 1'
#
loop_
_entity.id
_entity.type
_entity.pdbx_description
1 polymer ?
#
loop_
_entity_poly.entity_id
_entity_poly.type
_entity_poly.pdbx_seq_one_letter_code
_entity_poly.pdbx_strand_id
1 'polypeptide(L)'
;MRPGAALVGIHTGGVWVAEHLNRHLGLPDPLGDLNIAFYRDDFSHIGMHPSVRPSTLPFDVDGRHIVLVDDVLFTGRTVRAALNEI
;
A
#
# COMPACT_ATOMS: atom_id res chain seq x y z
N MET A 1 3.13 -9.43 -15.67
CA MET A 1 3.91 -8.79 -14.59
C MET A 1 5.35 -9.32 -14.66
N ARG A 2 6.36 -8.58 -14.20
CA ARG A 2 7.74 -9.12 -14.16
C ARG A 2 7.78 -10.35 -13.23
N PRO A 3 8.56 -11.39 -13.54
CA PRO A 3 8.77 -12.50 -12.62
C PRO A 3 9.25 -11.98 -11.26
N GLY A 4 8.62 -12.41 -10.16
CA GLY A 4 8.97 -11.98 -8.80
C GLY A 4 8.41 -10.62 -8.37
N ALA A 5 7.56 -9.95 -9.16
CA ALA A 5 6.89 -8.74 -8.72
C ALA A 5 5.90 -9.01 -7.57
N ALA A 6 5.83 -8.12 -6.59
CA ALA A 6 4.90 -8.18 -5.47
C ALA A 6 3.87 -7.04 -5.54
N LEU A 7 2.63 -7.34 -5.12
CA LEU A 7 1.56 -6.35 -5.03
C LEU A 7 1.49 -5.78 -3.61
N VAL A 8 1.36 -4.46 -3.52
CA VAL A 8 1.10 -3.74 -2.27
C VAL A 8 -0.12 -2.85 -2.47
N GLY A 9 -1.18 -3.10 -1.69
CA GLY A 9 -2.37 -2.25 -1.67
C GLY A 9 -2.23 -1.13 -0.66
N ILE A 10 -2.59 0.09 -1.04
CA ILE A 10 -2.63 1.22 -0.10
C ILE A 10 -3.99 1.21 0.62
N HIS A 11 -3.97 1.26 1.95
CA HIS A 11 -5.18 1.32 2.76
C HIS A 11 -5.93 2.65 2.52
N THR A 12 -7.27 2.67 2.41
CA THR A 12 -8.24 1.58 2.69
C THR A 12 -8.83 0.89 1.46
N GLY A 13 -8.94 1.55 0.32
CA GLY A 13 -9.59 1.00 -0.89
C GLY A 13 -8.64 0.28 -1.85
N GLY A 14 -7.40 0.75 -1.98
CA GLY A 14 -6.37 0.12 -2.82
C GLY A 14 -6.11 -1.35 -2.48
N VAL A 15 -6.22 -1.74 -1.20
CA VAL A 15 -6.10 -3.14 -0.74
C VAL A 15 -7.12 -4.06 -1.41
N TRP A 16 -8.38 -3.65 -1.52
CA TRP A 16 -9.44 -4.46 -2.14
C TRP A 16 -9.16 -4.73 -3.62
N VAL A 17 -8.67 -3.71 -4.32
CA VAL A 17 -8.28 -3.82 -5.74
C VAL A 17 -7.08 -4.75 -5.86
N ALA A 18 -6.07 -4.57 -5.00
CA ALA A 18 -4.86 -5.39 -5.00
C ALA A 18 -5.16 -6.86 -4.72
N GLU A 19 -6.09 -7.16 -3.82
CA GLU A 19 -6.51 -8.52 -3.47
C GLU A 19 -7.23 -9.22 -4.61
N HIS A 20 -8.06 -8.48 -5.37
CA HIS A 20 -8.66 -9.00 -6.60
C HIS A 20 -7.60 -9.28 -7.67
N LEU A 21 -6.67 -8.35 -7.88
CA LEU A 21 -5.57 -8.53 -8.83
C LEU A 21 -4.66 -9.70 -8.47
N ASN A 22 -4.31 -9.85 -7.18
CA ASN A 22 -3.43 -10.92 -6.71
C ASN A 22 -4.01 -12.30 -7.03
N ARG A 23 -5.32 -12.47 -6.75
CA ARG A 23 -6.05 -13.70 -7.07
C ARG A 23 -6.20 -13.91 -8.58
N HIS A 24 -6.54 -12.87 -9.34
CA HIS A 24 -6.75 -13.00 -10.79
C HIS A 24 -5.46 -13.33 -11.56
N LEU A 25 -4.33 -12.80 -11.09
CA LEU A 25 -3.02 -13.00 -11.70
C LEU A 25 -2.31 -14.26 -11.18
N GLY A 26 -2.83 -14.88 -10.12
CA GLY A 26 -2.25 -16.08 -9.52
C GLY A 26 -0.81 -15.86 -9.04
N LEU A 27 -0.52 -14.70 -8.46
CA LEU A 27 0.84 -14.41 -7.98
C LEU A 27 1.16 -15.30 -6.76
N PRO A 28 2.40 -15.78 -6.65
CA PRO A 28 2.78 -16.72 -5.59
C PRO A 28 2.93 -16.05 -4.22
N ASP A 29 3.19 -14.74 -4.19
CA ASP A 29 3.40 -14.01 -2.95
C ASP A 29 2.08 -13.54 -2.32
N PRO A 30 2.02 -13.51 -0.98
CA PRO A 30 0.93 -12.86 -0.26
C PRO A 30 0.89 -11.37 -0.58
N LEU A 31 -0.32 -10.80 -0.56
CA LEU A 31 -0.54 -9.37 -0.74
C LEU A 31 0.09 -8.59 0.44
N GLY A 32 0.82 -7.52 0.13
CA GLY A 32 1.21 -6.52 1.12
C GLY A 32 0.15 -5.44 1.28
N ASP A 33 0.05 -4.86 2.47
CA ASP A 33 -0.79 -3.69 2.74
C ASP A 33 0.03 -2.56 3.36
N LEU A 34 -0.21 -1.34 2.89
CA LEU A 34 0.49 -0.13 3.33
C LEU A 34 -0.49 0.86 3.94
N ASN A 35 -0.28 1.22 5.20
CA ASN A 35 -1.07 2.22 5.89
C ASN A 35 -0.34 3.55 6.01
N ILE A 36 -0.49 4.38 4.99
CA ILE A 36 0.10 5.73 4.94
C ILE A 36 -0.59 6.75 5.85
N ALA A 37 -1.57 6.34 6.66
CA ALA A 37 -2.31 7.27 7.52
C ALA A 37 -1.34 8.08 8.37
N PHE A 38 -0.29 7.45 8.92
CA PHE A 38 0.69 8.06 9.84
C PHE A 38 1.51 9.22 9.24
N TYR A 39 1.63 9.29 7.91
CA TYR A 39 2.47 10.27 7.20
C TYR A 39 1.71 11.54 6.74
N ARG A 40 0.46 11.73 7.18
CA ARG A 40 -0.25 12.98 6.90
C ARG A 40 0.21 14.04 7.90
N ASP A 41 0.97 15.03 7.42
CA ASP A 41 1.42 16.20 8.19
C ASP A 41 0.27 16.98 8.89
N ASP A 42 -0.99 16.72 8.51
CA ASP A 42 -2.19 17.40 9.00
C ASP A 42 -2.67 16.91 10.40
N PHE A 43 -1.95 16.00 11.06
CA PHE A 43 -2.39 15.39 12.34
C PHE A 43 -2.45 16.32 13.54
N SER A 44 -1.80 17.49 13.49
CA SER A 44 -1.82 18.43 14.62
C SER A 44 -3.17 19.12 14.82
N HIS A 45 -4.11 19.01 13.87
CA HIS A 45 -5.34 19.80 13.88
C HIS A 45 -6.63 19.07 14.31
N ILE A 46 -6.65 17.74 14.33
CA ILE A 46 -7.91 16.99 14.52
C ILE A 46 -7.65 15.92 15.58
N GLY A 47 -8.12 16.17 16.81
CA GLY A 47 -7.89 15.34 18.01
C GLY A 47 -8.56 13.95 18.01
N MET A 48 -8.52 13.25 16.88
CA MET A 48 -9.01 11.89 16.73
C MET A 48 -7.78 10.99 16.61
N HIS A 49 -7.51 10.16 17.61
CA HIS A 49 -6.50 9.10 17.47
C HIS A 49 -6.97 8.14 16.37
N PRO A 50 -6.32 8.10 15.20
CA PRO A 50 -6.61 7.05 14.25
C PRO A 50 -6.24 5.74 14.93
N SER A 51 -7.05 4.71 14.77
CA SER A 51 -6.62 3.35 15.02
C SER A 51 -5.51 3.04 14.02
N VAL A 52 -4.26 3.33 14.42
CA VAL A 52 -3.08 3.11 13.59
C VAL A 52 -2.87 1.61 13.49
N ARG A 53 -3.25 1.04 12.34
CA ARG A 53 -2.87 -0.32 11.97
C ARG A 53 -1.49 -0.25 11.29
N PRO A 54 -0.50 -1.04 11.71
CA PRO A 54 0.79 -1.07 11.02
C PRO A 54 0.65 -1.67 9.61
N SER A 55 1.48 -1.18 8.69
CA SER A 55 1.68 -1.79 7.36
C SER A 55 2.18 -3.24 7.50
N THR A 56 1.75 -4.13 6.61
CA THR A 56 2.20 -5.53 6.58
C THR A 56 2.80 -5.84 5.21
N LEU A 57 4.11 -6.09 5.17
CA LEU A 57 4.84 -6.51 3.97
C LEU A 57 5.37 -7.94 4.21
N PRO A 58 4.60 -8.98 3.85
CA PRO A 58 4.92 -10.38 4.15
C PRO A 58 6.00 -10.99 3.22
N PHE A 59 6.84 -10.14 2.64
CA PHE A 59 7.87 -10.51 1.69
C PHE A 59 9.05 -9.54 1.78
N ASP A 60 10.20 -9.97 1.27
CA ASP A 60 11.37 -9.10 1.15
C ASP A 60 11.12 -8.01 0.10
N VAL A 61 11.47 -6.78 0.45
CA VAL A 61 11.29 -5.57 -0.37
C VAL A 61 12.58 -5.26 -1.14
N ASP A 62 13.74 -5.62 -0.60
CA ASP A 62 15.02 -5.17 -1.12
C ASP A 62 15.29 -5.69 -2.55
N GLY A 63 15.54 -4.76 -3.47
CA GLY A 63 15.76 -5.07 -4.88
C GLY A 63 14.53 -5.64 -5.61
N ARG A 64 13.35 -5.64 -4.96
CA ARG A 64 12.14 -6.25 -5.49
C ARG A 64 11.32 -5.27 -6.34
N HIS A 65 10.69 -5.79 -7.37
CA HIS A 65 9.71 -5.02 -8.14
C HIS A 65 8.38 -4.94 -7.37
N ILE A 66 8.12 -3.78 -6.77
CA ILE A 66 6.87 -3.50 -6.06
C ILE A 66 5.89 -2.78 -6.99
N VAL A 67 4.64 -3.24 -6.99
CA VAL A 67 3.53 -2.59 -7.67
C VAL A 67 2.57 -2.06 -6.61
N LEU A 68 2.52 -0.74 -6.48
CA LEU A 68 1.57 -0.05 -5.62
C LEU A 68 0.20 0.03 -6.29
N VAL A 69 -0.84 -0.33 -5.53
CA VAL A 69 -2.23 -0.31 -5.97
C VAL A 69 -3.02 0.64 -5.08
N ASP A 70 -3.62 1.63 -5.71
CA ASP A 70 -4.49 2.62 -5.09
C ASP A 70 -5.84 2.61 -5.82
N ASP A 71 -6.93 2.90 -5.13
CA ASP A 71 -8.27 2.95 -5.72
C ASP A 71 -8.60 4.33 -6.31
N VAL A 72 -7.89 5.38 -5.89
CA VAL A 72 -8.12 6.76 -6.37
C VAL A 72 -6.82 7.42 -6.82
N LEU A 73 -6.77 7.78 -8.11
CA LEU A 73 -5.74 8.67 -8.63
C LEU A 73 -6.26 10.11 -8.62
N PHE A 74 -5.83 10.88 -7.61
CA PHE A 74 -6.12 12.33 -7.52
C PHE A 74 -4.82 13.14 -7.60
N THR A 75 -4.51 13.92 -6.56
CA THR A 75 -3.30 14.77 -6.50
C THR A 75 -1.98 13.98 -6.37
N GLY A 76 -2.04 12.65 -6.25
CA GLY A 76 -0.86 11.80 -6.07
C GLY A 76 -0.21 11.83 -4.68
N ARG A 77 -0.79 12.56 -3.70
CA ARG A 77 -0.27 12.64 -2.32
C ARG A 77 -0.16 11.27 -1.65
N THR A 78 -1.15 10.40 -1.85
CA THR A 78 -1.17 9.02 -1.34
C THR A 78 0.02 8.21 -1.87
N VAL A 79 0.22 8.23 -3.19
CA VAL A 79 1.33 7.52 -3.84
C VAL A 79 2.68 8.05 -3.40
N ARG A 80 2.84 9.37 -3.25
CA ARG A 80 4.10 9.97 -2.77
C ARG A 80 4.43 9.54 -1.34
N ALA A 81 3.44 9.50 -0.45
CA ALA A 81 3.66 9.01 0.91
C ALA A 81 4.08 7.53 0.89
N ALA A 82 3.41 6.72 0.07
CA ALA A 82 3.73 5.30 -0.07
C ALA A 82 5.17 5.05 -0.57
N LEU A 83 5.63 5.82 -1.55
CA LEU A 83 7.00 5.73 -2.07
C LEU A 83 8.09 6.13 -1.06
N ASN A 84 7.76 6.87 0.00
CA ASN A 84 8.71 7.20 1.05
C ASN A 84 8.78 6.12 2.15
N GLU A 85 7.82 5.19 2.18
CA GLU A 85 7.69 4.18 3.24
C GLU A 85 8.34 2.84 2.87
N ILE A 86 8.63 2.61 1.59
CA ILE A 86 9.12 1.35 0.99
C ILE A 86 10.49 1.60 0.35
#